data_AF-C6XXT0-F1
#
_entry.id   AF-C6XXT0-F1
#
_cell.length_a   1.000
_cell.length_b   1.000
_cell.length_c   1.000
_cell.angle_alpha   90.00
_cell.angle_beta   90.00
_cell.angle_gamma   90.00
#
_symmetry.space_group_name_H-M   'P 1'
#
loop_
_entity.id
_entity.type
_entity.pdbx_description
1 polymer ?
#
loop_
_entity_poly.entity_id
_entity_poly.type
_entity_poly.pdbx_seq_one_letter_code
_entity_poly.pdbx_strand_id
1 'polypeptide(L)'
;MKMEIEYKRLRWLILIVGVLALISSTSFTLTMAAWGMGNKTYIYLALYPLLIVAVTLVAFNVKAGYLTMCFIACCYTVLLSGSVIEYVLYNRKNLVLIPIVVLPFLLYLILVPLTIKMLMWRSANRKLVYRLSVTIVMMFTVYICSGMIYNKADCNLYADATIKSDGTIKIVCKPGFGDAREFYITSKSRELVKMFKDKGELYQGTWNADVQGVGTVVMGKLQTFTITHINEIELKSPLEWNAGQLIGDTTFILP
;
A
#
# COMPACT_ATOMS: atom_id res chain seq x y z
N MET A 1 31.84 26.81 -20.96
CA MET A 1 31.55 25.62 -21.80
C MET A 1 31.16 24.37 -21.00
N LYS A 2 32.04 23.81 -20.13
CA LYS A 2 31.75 22.56 -19.39
C LYS A 2 30.48 22.60 -18.51
N MET A 3 30.28 23.69 -17.75
CA MET A 3 29.08 23.85 -16.91
C MET A 3 27.77 23.95 -17.70
N GLU A 4 27.80 24.52 -18.91
CA GLU A 4 26.60 24.67 -19.73
C GLU A 4 26.17 23.32 -20.34
N ILE A 5 27.15 22.49 -20.71
CA ILE A 5 26.92 21.12 -21.20
C ILE A 5 26.30 20.26 -20.09
N GLU A 6 26.83 20.34 -18.87
CA GLU A 6 26.29 19.58 -17.73
C GLU A 6 24.86 20.01 -17.37
N TYR A 7 24.54 21.31 -17.43
CA TYR A 7 23.17 21.81 -17.22
C TYR A 7 22.20 21.25 -18.27
N LYS A 8 22.57 21.33 -19.56
CA LYS A 8 21.75 20.79 -20.66
C LYS A 8 21.54 19.28 -20.51
N ARG A 9 22.58 18.52 -20.16
CA ARG A 9 22.48 17.08 -19.90
C ARG A 9 21.54 16.75 -18.75
N LEU A 10 21.65 17.49 -17.63
CA LEU A 10 20.76 17.30 -16.48
C LEU A 10 19.29 17.57 -16.84
N ARG A 11 19.02 18.64 -17.60
CA ARG A 11 17.68 18.94 -18.11
C ARG A 11 17.13 17.81 -18.97
N TRP A 12 17.91 17.33 -19.93
CA TRP A 12 17.50 16.23 -20.81
C TRP A 12 17.20 14.96 -20.02
N LEU A 13 18.02 14.66 -19.02
CA LEU A 13 17.79 13.50 -18.17
C LEU A 13 16.51 13.64 -17.34
N ILE A 14 16.21 14.82 -16.78
CA ILE A 14 14.92 15.09 -16.13
C ILE A 14 13.75 14.90 -17.11
N LEU A 15 13.88 15.38 -18.35
CA LEU A 15 12.84 15.23 -19.36
C LEU A 15 12.59 13.77 -19.72
N ILE A 16 13.63 12.99 -19.98
CA ILE A 16 13.51 11.57 -20.32
C ILE A 16 12.83 10.82 -19.17
N VAL A 17 13.30 11.00 -17.93
CA VAL A 17 12.71 10.34 -16.76
C VAL A 17 11.27 10.83 -16.53
N GLY A 18 11.00 12.12 -16.72
CA GLY A 18 9.66 12.71 -16.59
C GLY A 18 8.65 12.16 -17.61
N VAL A 19 9.07 12.00 -18.87
CA VAL A 19 8.23 11.40 -19.91
C VAL A 19 7.99 9.92 -19.64
N LEU A 20 9.01 9.17 -19.18
CA LEU A 20 8.81 7.77 -18.78
C LEU A 20 7.86 7.66 -17.58
N ALA A 21 7.97 8.57 -16.60
CA ALA A 21 7.07 8.61 -15.45
C ALA A 21 5.63 8.90 -15.88
N LEU A 22 5.45 9.83 -16.82
CA LEU A 22 4.16 10.14 -17.43
C LEU A 22 3.53 8.92 -18.10
N ILE A 23 4.26 8.29 -19.02
CA ILE A 23 3.78 7.11 -19.76
C ILE A 23 3.41 5.98 -18.79
N SER A 24 4.31 5.61 -17.88
CA SER A 24 4.06 4.54 -16.90
C SER A 24 2.90 4.82 -15.96
N SER A 25 2.67 6.09 -15.61
CA SER A 25 1.56 6.49 -14.72
C SER A 25 0.20 6.53 -15.43
N THR A 26 0.18 6.48 -16.76
CA THR A 26 -1.07 6.49 -17.54
C THR A 26 -1.95 5.29 -17.18
N SER A 27 -1.38 4.09 -17.23
CA SER A 27 -2.11 2.85 -16.94
C SER A 27 -2.67 2.84 -15.53
N PHE A 28 -1.86 3.26 -14.56
CA PHE A 28 -2.29 3.35 -13.16
C PHE A 28 -3.42 4.37 -12.99
N THR A 29 -3.29 5.56 -13.58
CA THR A 29 -4.29 6.64 -13.47
C THR A 29 -5.61 6.26 -14.13
N LEU A 30 -5.58 5.61 -15.30
CA LEU A 30 -6.79 5.14 -15.99
C LEU A 30 -7.53 4.06 -15.19
N THR A 31 -6.79 3.11 -14.61
CA THR A 31 -7.38 2.09 -13.73
C THR A 31 -8.04 2.74 -12.51
N MET A 32 -7.38 3.74 -11.90
CA MET A 32 -7.95 4.48 -10.78
C MET A 32 -9.20 5.28 -11.16
N ALA A 33 -9.21 5.85 -12.37
CA ALA A 33 -10.37 6.58 -12.90
C ALA A 33 -11.57 5.67 -13.14
N ALA A 34 -11.31 4.45 -13.64
CA ALA A 34 -12.35 3.49 -14.01
C ALA A 34 -12.96 2.76 -12.80
N TRP A 35 -12.13 2.36 -11.83
CA TRP A 35 -12.54 1.45 -10.76
C TRP A 35 -12.66 2.12 -9.39
N GLY A 36 -12.04 3.29 -9.19
CA GLY A 36 -11.98 3.95 -7.89
C GLY A 36 -11.09 3.19 -6.89
N MET A 37 -10.43 3.93 -6.00
CA MET A 37 -9.60 3.39 -4.91
C MET A 37 -9.78 4.29 -3.68
N GLY A 38 -11.05 4.56 -3.36
CA GLY A 38 -11.47 5.42 -2.27
C GLY A 38 -10.92 6.85 -2.36
N ASN A 39 -10.50 7.40 -1.22
CA ASN A 39 -10.12 8.82 -1.08
C ASN A 39 -8.87 9.21 -1.88
N LYS A 40 -8.04 8.25 -2.30
CA LYS A 40 -6.79 8.54 -3.05
C LYS A 40 -7.05 8.82 -4.54
N THR A 41 -8.18 8.38 -5.09
CA THR A 41 -8.49 8.53 -6.53
C THR A 41 -8.41 9.98 -7.01
N TYR A 42 -9.00 10.92 -6.25
CA TYR A 42 -8.99 12.34 -6.61
C TYR A 42 -7.57 12.92 -6.69
N ILE A 43 -6.67 12.45 -5.83
CA ILE A 43 -5.28 12.92 -5.82
C ILE A 43 -4.55 12.45 -7.08
N TYR A 44 -4.72 11.19 -7.49
CA TYR A 44 -4.15 10.67 -8.72
C TYR A 44 -4.68 11.39 -9.97
N LEU A 45 -6.00 11.64 -10.02
CA LEU A 45 -6.64 12.35 -11.11
C LEU A 45 -6.21 13.81 -11.21
N ALA A 46 -5.88 14.46 -10.09
CA ALA A 46 -5.38 15.83 -10.07
C ALA A 46 -3.89 15.93 -10.42
N LEU A 47 -3.06 15.00 -9.93
CA LEU A 47 -1.61 15.02 -10.16
C LEU A 47 -1.23 14.69 -11.61
N TYR A 48 -2.00 13.85 -12.30
CA TYR A 48 -1.65 13.40 -13.65
C TYR A 48 -1.69 14.54 -14.70
N PRO A 49 -2.74 15.38 -14.80
CA PRO A 49 -2.70 16.58 -15.64
C PRO A 49 -1.59 17.56 -15.24
N LEU A 50 -1.33 17.71 -13.95
CA LEU A 50 -0.25 18.58 -13.46
C LEU A 50 1.13 18.06 -13.90
N LEU A 51 1.29 16.74 -14.02
CA LEU A 51 2.52 16.11 -14.53
C LEU A 51 2.75 16.45 -16.00
N ILE A 52 1.70 16.45 -16.83
CA ILE A 52 1.77 16.91 -18.23
C ILE A 52 2.28 18.35 -18.26
N VAL A 53 1.66 19.25 -17.48
CA VAL A 53 2.07 20.66 -17.40
C VAL A 53 3.52 20.81 -16.93
N ALA A 54 3.93 20.06 -15.91
CA ALA A 54 5.30 20.10 -15.40
C ALA A 54 6.33 19.66 -16.44
N VAL A 55 6.09 18.55 -17.16
CA VAL A 55 6.97 18.07 -18.24
C VAL A 55 7.09 19.13 -19.34
N THR A 56 5.97 19.72 -19.77
CA THR A 56 5.96 20.78 -20.78
C THR A 56 6.74 22.02 -20.31
N LEU A 57 6.55 22.48 -19.08
CA LEU A 57 7.29 23.62 -18.53
C LEU A 57 8.80 23.35 -18.43
N VAL A 58 9.20 22.13 -18.05
CA VAL A 58 10.61 21.70 -18.07
C VAL A 58 11.16 21.66 -19.50
N ALA A 59 10.34 21.27 -20.47
CA ALA A 59 10.69 21.26 -21.89
C ALA A 59 10.90 22.69 -22.42
N PHE A 60 10.26 23.70 -21.84
CA PHE A 60 10.53 25.12 -22.12
C PHE A 60 11.57 25.76 -21.17
N ASN A 61 12.23 24.98 -20.30
CA ASN A 61 13.22 25.44 -19.33
C ASN A 61 12.66 26.49 -18.34
N VAL A 62 11.38 26.40 -17.98
CA VAL A 62 10.73 27.31 -17.04
C VAL A 62 10.98 26.83 -15.61
N LYS A 63 11.45 27.74 -14.73
CA LYS A 63 11.79 27.41 -13.33
C LYS A 63 10.62 26.77 -12.57
N ALA A 64 9.41 27.27 -12.78
CA ALA A 64 8.18 26.72 -12.20
C ALA A 64 7.99 25.23 -12.55
N GLY A 65 8.35 24.82 -13.77
CA GLY A 65 8.26 23.41 -14.19
C GLY A 65 9.08 22.46 -13.31
N TYR A 66 10.30 22.85 -12.93
CA TYR A 66 11.13 22.03 -12.04
C TYR A 66 10.59 21.96 -10.60
N LEU A 67 10.00 23.05 -10.10
CA LEU A 67 9.35 23.07 -8.79
C LEU A 67 8.13 22.15 -8.78
N THR A 68 7.26 22.29 -9.78
CA THR A 68 6.06 21.47 -9.93
C THR A 68 6.43 19.99 -10.12
N MET A 69 7.45 19.69 -10.93
CA MET A 69 7.94 18.32 -11.12
C MET A 69 8.47 17.72 -9.81
N CYS A 70 9.22 18.48 -9.01
CA CYS A 70 9.69 18.02 -7.70
C CYS A 70 8.53 17.73 -6.75
N PHE A 71 7.53 18.62 -6.69
CA PHE A 71 6.33 18.44 -5.87
C PHE A 71 5.57 17.15 -6.26
N ILE A 72 5.31 16.98 -7.56
CA ILE A 72 4.61 15.80 -8.08
C ILE A 72 5.39 14.52 -7.79
N ALA A 73 6.71 14.54 -8.00
CA ALA A 73 7.57 13.39 -7.72
C ALA A 73 7.50 12.98 -6.24
N CYS A 74 7.54 13.94 -5.31
CA CYS A 74 7.34 13.66 -3.88
C CYS A 74 5.95 13.04 -3.62
N CYS A 75 4.88 13.63 -4.18
CA CYS A 75 3.52 13.11 -3.98
C CYS A 75 3.36 11.68 -4.49
N TYR A 76 3.78 11.39 -5.73
CA TYR A 76 3.69 10.03 -6.28
C TYR A 76 4.58 9.03 -5.54
N THR A 77 5.75 9.44 -5.06
CA THR A 77 6.62 8.56 -4.25
C THR A 77 5.88 8.10 -2.99
N VAL A 78 5.21 9.01 -2.29
CA VAL A 78 4.39 8.68 -1.10
C VAL A 78 3.19 7.82 -1.50
N LEU A 79 2.44 8.21 -2.52
CA LEU A 79 1.21 7.52 -2.91
C LEU A 79 1.47 6.07 -3.37
N LEU A 80 2.52 5.84 -4.15
CA LEU A 80 2.87 4.52 -4.68
C LEU A 80 3.59 3.62 -3.66
N SER A 81 4.09 4.16 -2.55
CA SER A 81 4.85 3.39 -1.55
C SER A 81 4.07 2.19 -1.00
N GLY A 82 2.79 2.36 -0.69
CA GLY A 82 1.92 1.27 -0.23
C GLY A 82 1.74 0.18 -1.27
N SER A 83 1.47 0.55 -2.52
CA SER A 83 1.34 -0.41 -3.63
C SER A 83 2.64 -1.16 -3.93
N VAL A 84 3.79 -0.52 -3.75
CA VAL A 84 5.09 -1.19 -3.87
C VAL A 84 5.31 -2.18 -2.73
N ILE A 85 4.95 -1.82 -1.49
CA ILE A 85 5.01 -2.74 -0.34
C ILE A 85 4.13 -3.97 -0.58
N GLU A 86 2.89 -3.76 -1.01
CA GLU A 86 1.95 -4.82 -1.36
C GLU A 86 2.47 -5.72 -2.49
N TYR A 87 3.02 -5.11 -3.55
CA TYR A 87 3.66 -5.86 -4.63
C TYR A 87 4.81 -6.74 -4.10
N VAL A 88 5.69 -6.20 -3.29
CA VAL A 88 6.87 -6.92 -2.78
C VAL A 88 6.48 -8.05 -1.83
N LEU A 89 5.45 -7.83 -0.99
CA LEU A 89 5.00 -8.80 0.01
C LEU A 89 4.16 -9.94 -0.58
N TYR A 90 3.21 -9.62 -1.47
CA TYR A 90 2.16 -10.55 -1.86
C TYR A 90 2.27 -10.93 -3.34
N ASN A 91 2.57 -9.95 -4.20
CA ASN A 91 2.45 -10.10 -5.64
C ASN A 91 3.80 -10.18 -6.39
N ARG A 92 4.90 -10.52 -5.72
CA ARG A 92 6.26 -10.50 -6.29
C ARG A 92 6.42 -11.37 -7.54
N LYS A 93 5.62 -12.44 -7.67
CA LYS A 93 5.64 -13.33 -8.85
C LYS A 93 4.93 -12.72 -10.06
N ASN A 94 4.09 -11.70 -9.87
CA ASN A 94 3.35 -11.05 -10.94
C ASN A 94 4.23 -9.99 -11.62
N LEU A 95 4.96 -10.40 -12.66
CA LEU A 95 5.87 -9.52 -13.39
C LEU A 95 5.16 -8.34 -14.08
N VAL A 96 3.85 -8.44 -14.33
CA VAL A 96 3.05 -7.38 -14.97
C VAL A 96 2.94 -6.14 -14.08
N LEU A 97 3.00 -6.31 -12.75
CA LEU A 97 2.93 -5.19 -11.80
C LEU A 97 4.24 -4.38 -11.73
N ILE A 98 5.36 -4.90 -12.25
CA ILE A 98 6.64 -4.17 -12.29
C ILE A 98 6.50 -2.87 -13.10
N PRO A 99 6.12 -2.88 -14.40
CA PRO A 99 5.98 -1.65 -15.17
C PRO A 99 4.84 -0.74 -14.67
N ILE A 100 3.85 -1.27 -13.95
CA ILE A 100 2.66 -0.54 -13.52
C ILE A 100 2.85 0.15 -12.16
N VAL A 101 3.61 -0.45 -11.25
CA VAL A 101 3.74 0.02 -9.85
C VAL A 101 5.20 0.33 -9.50
N VAL A 102 6.11 -0.61 -9.74
CA VAL A 102 7.51 -0.48 -9.32
C VAL A 102 8.26 0.53 -10.18
N LEU A 103 8.11 0.45 -11.50
CA LEU A 103 8.76 1.36 -12.44
C LEU A 103 8.37 2.83 -12.20
N PRO A 104 7.07 3.22 -12.16
CA PRO A 104 6.71 4.62 -11.90
C PRO A 104 7.24 5.09 -10.54
N PHE A 105 7.15 4.26 -9.50
CA PHE A 105 7.72 4.59 -8.19
C PHE A 105 9.22 4.94 -8.27
N LEU A 106 10.03 4.09 -8.93
CA LEU A 106 11.46 4.33 -9.10
C LEU A 106 11.74 5.60 -9.93
N LEU A 107 10.96 5.87 -10.97
CA LEU A 107 11.11 7.07 -11.79
C LEU A 107 10.85 8.35 -10.98
N TYR A 108 9.80 8.38 -10.16
CA TYR A 108 9.53 9.51 -9.28
C TYR A 108 10.58 9.68 -8.19
N LEU A 109 11.05 8.58 -7.62
CA LEU A 109 12.12 8.57 -6.63
C LEU A 109 13.44 9.12 -7.20
N ILE A 110 13.72 8.86 -8.48
CA ILE A 110 14.86 9.43 -9.22
C ILE A 110 14.63 10.92 -9.56
N LEU A 111 13.40 11.33 -9.90
CA LEU A 111 13.10 12.72 -10.25
C LEU A 111 13.32 13.71 -9.10
N VAL A 112 13.10 13.30 -7.84
CA VAL A 112 13.29 14.17 -6.67
C VAL A 112 14.72 14.74 -6.60
N PRO A 113 15.81 13.93 -6.50
CA PRO A 113 17.16 14.46 -6.38
C PRO A 113 17.63 15.16 -7.67
N LEU A 114 17.14 14.74 -8.84
CA LEU A 114 17.50 15.38 -10.11
C LEU A 114 16.93 16.79 -10.23
N THR A 115 15.64 16.97 -9.91
CA THR A 115 14.97 18.27 -9.95
C THR A 115 15.55 19.21 -8.89
N ILE A 116 15.85 18.71 -7.69
CA ILE A 116 16.54 19.47 -6.64
C ILE A 116 17.94 19.91 -7.10
N LYS A 117 18.72 19.02 -7.72
CA LYS A 117 20.03 19.36 -8.28
C LYS A 117 19.94 20.48 -9.32
N MET A 118 18.89 20.46 -10.15
CA MET A 118 18.63 21.47 -11.17
C MET A 118 18.21 22.81 -10.56
N LEU A 119 17.28 22.80 -9.59
CA LEU A 119 16.83 23.99 -8.88
C LEU A 119 17.98 24.68 -8.13
N MET A 120 18.91 23.90 -7.59
CA MET A 120 20.05 24.38 -6.81
C MET A 120 21.30 24.64 -7.67
N TRP A 121 21.21 24.62 -8.99
CA TRP A 121 22.38 24.66 -9.89
C TRP A 121 23.38 25.79 -9.58
N ARG A 122 22.86 26.99 -9.27
CA ARG A 122 23.62 28.21 -8.97
C ARG A 122 23.86 28.46 -7.47
N SER A 123 23.37 27.59 -6.59
CA SER A 123 23.52 27.78 -5.14
C SER A 123 24.86 27.24 -4.63
N ALA A 124 25.46 27.94 -3.67
CA ALA A 124 26.66 27.48 -2.96
C ALA A 124 26.41 26.14 -2.23
N ASN A 125 25.20 25.93 -1.72
CA ASN A 125 24.82 24.76 -0.92
C ASN A 125 24.37 23.56 -1.77
N ARG A 126 24.51 23.62 -3.10
CA ARG A 126 23.98 22.60 -4.04
C ARG A 126 24.39 21.17 -3.70
N LYS A 127 25.64 20.96 -3.28
CA LYS A 127 26.18 19.63 -2.97
C LYS A 127 25.51 19.05 -1.71
N LEU A 128 25.32 19.89 -0.70
CA LEU A 128 24.69 19.50 0.56
C LEU A 128 23.21 19.15 0.33
N VAL A 129 22.45 20.04 -0.31
CA VAL A 129 21.01 19.83 -0.55
C VAL A 129 20.76 18.64 -1.48
N TYR A 130 21.60 18.44 -2.50
CA TYR A 130 21.53 17.24 -3.33
C TYR A 130 21.78 15.96 -2.51
N ARG A 131 22.83 15.92 -1.67
CA ARG A 131 23.09 14.75 -0.81
C ARG A 131 21.91 14.48 0.13
N LEU A 132 21.37 15.51 0.77
CA LEU A 132 20.19 15.38 1.63
C LEU A 132 19.00 14.82 0.87
N SER A 133 18.73 15.28 -0.36
CA SER A 133 17.64 14.74 -1.17
C SER A 133 17.80 13.26 -1.49
N VAL A 134 19.04 12.82 -1.79
CA VAL A 134 19.35 11.40 -2.00
C VAL A 134 19.18 10.61 -0.72
N THR A 135 19.60 11.16 0.44
CA THR A 135 19.40 10.51 1.74
C THR A 135 17.92 10.33 2.06
N ILE A 136 17.09 11.36 1.86
CA ILE A 136 15.64 11.29 2.06
C ILE A 136 15.02 10.22 1.15
N VAL A 137 15.44 10.19 -0.11
CA VAL A 137 15.02 9.16 -1.06
C VAL A 137 15.40 7.75 -0.60
N MET A 138 16.60 7.56 -0.06
CA MET A 138 17.02 6.27 0.49
C MET A 138 16.20 5.85 1.72
N MET A 139 15.64 6.79 2.48
CA MET A 139 14.72 6.46 3.57
C MET A 139 13.43 5.80 3.06
N PHE A 140 12.97 6.09 1.84
CA PHE A 140 11.84 5.36 1.24
C PHE A 140 12.18 3.88 0.98
N THR A 141 13.42 3.57 0.61
CA THR A 141 13.88 2.18 0.49
C THR A 141 13.86 1.49 1.86
N VAL A 142 14.34 2.17 2.92
CA VAL A 142 14.27 1.65 4.29
C VAL A 142 12.82 1.46 4.73
N TYR A 143 11.93 2.39 4.39
CA TYR A 143 10.50 2.30 4.67
C TYR A 143 9.86 1.07 4.01
N ILE A 144 10.13 0.84 2.72
CA ILE A 144 9.66 -0.38 2.03
C ILE A 144 10.20 -1.63 2.72
N CYS A 145 11.49 -1.64 3.08
CA CYS A 145 12.08 -2.75 3.83
C CYS A 145 11.45 -2.95 5.21
N SER A 146 11.08 -1.89 5.91
CA SER A 146 10.37 -1.99 7.19
C SER A 146 8.97 -2.58 7.01
N GLY A 147 8.26 -2.21 5.94
CA GLY A 147 6.99 -2.82 5.58
C GLY A 147 7.11 -4.31 5.26
N MET A 148 8.25 -4.76 4.72
CA MET A 148 8.51 -6.20 4.53
C MET A 148 8.65 -6.97 5.86
N ILE A 149 9.19 -6.30 6.89
CA ILE A 149 9.41 -6.91 8.20
C ILE A 149 8.11 -6.93 9.01
N TYR A 150 7.28 -5.90 8.91
CA TYR A 150 6.06 -5.81 9.68
C TYR A 150 4.96 -5.11 8.86
N ASN A 151 3.99 -5.88 8.38
CA ASN A 151 2.80 -5.35 7.76
C ASN A 151 1.54 -5.82 8.47
N LYS A 152 0.55 -4.95 8.54
CA LYS A 152 -0.80 -5.30 9.01
C LYS A 152 -1.71 -5.34 7.79
N ALA A 153 -2.38 -6.47 7.62
CA ALA A 153 -3.40 -6.66 6.61
C ALA A 153 -4.76 -6.69 7.31
N ASP A 154 -5.56 -5.65 7.08
CA ASP A 154 -6.94 -5.63 7.53
C ASP A 154 -7.78 -6.47 6.56
N CYS A 155 -8.63 -7.33 7.08
CA CYS A 155 -9.54 -8.14 6.28
C CYS A 155 -10.94 -8.19 6.89
N ASN A 156 -11.94 -8.16 6.02
CA ASN A 156 -13.33 -8.40 6.37
C ASN A 156 -13.66 -9.84 6.01
N LEU A 157 -14.13 -10.60 6.99
CA LEU A 157 -14.43 -12.01 6.88
C LEU A 157 -15.87 -12.26 7.31
N TYR A 158 -16.50 -13.24 6.71
CA TYR A 158 -17.74 -13.81 7.21
C TYR A 158 -17.41 -14.96 8.16
N ALA A 159 -18.05 -15.00 9.33
CA ALA A 159 -17.75 -15.99 10.37
C ALA A 159 -18.98 -16.78 10.83
N ASP A 160 -18.86 -18.11 10.83
CA ASP A 160 -19.83 -19.05 11.40
C ASP A 160 -19.30 -19.57 12.74
N ALA A 161 -20.00 -19.28 13.84
CA ALA A 161 -19.62 -19.73 15.17
C ALA A 161 -20.50 -20.87 15.69
N THR A 162 -19.88 -22.00 16.02
CA THR A 162 -20.51 -23.10 16.76
C THR A 162 -20.05 -23.07 18.22
N ILE A 163 -21.00 -22.98 19.14
CA ILE A 163 -20.74 -22.92 20.58
C ILE A 163 -21.06 -24.29 21.18
N LYS A 164 -20.05 -24.96 21.73
CA LYS A 164 -20.20 -26.26 22.40
C LYS A 164 -20.71 -26.08 23.83
N SER A 165 -21.26 -27.16 24.39
CA SER A 165 -21.80 -27.21 25.75
C SER A 165 -20.76 -26.95 26.84
N ASP A 166 -19.48 -27.22 26.57
CA ASP A 166 -18.35 -26.93 27.46
C ASP A 166 -17.91 -25.44 27.44
N GLY A 167 -18.60 -24.61 26.66
CA GLY A 167 -18.29 -23.19 26.49
C GLY A 167 -17.18 -22.91 25.46
N THR A 168 -16.69 -23.94 24.75
CA THR A 168 -15.73 -23.76 23.65
C THR A 168 -16.46 -23.22 22.42
N ILE A 169 -15.95 -22.14 21.84
CA ILE A 169 -16.41 -21.59 20.56
C ILE A 169 -15.47 -22.05 19.44
N LYS A 170 -16.03 -22.63 18.38
CA LYS A 170 -15.35 -22.86 17.10
C LYS A 170 -15.87 -21.83 16.12
N ILE A 171 -14.99 -20.96 15.63
CA ILE A 171 -15.33 -19.93 14.64
C ILE A 171 -14.71 -20.36 13.33
N VAL A 172 -15.52 -20.48 12.29
CA VAL A 172 -15.11 -20.75 10.91
C VAL A 172 -15.16 -19.44 10.15
N CYS A 173 -14.01 -18.97 9.67
CA CYS A 173 -13.88 -17.69 8.97
C CYS A 173 -13.70 -17.92 7.46
N LYS A 174 -14.42 -17.13 6.66
CA LYS A 174 -14.47 -17.19 5.19
C LYS A 174 -14.32 -15.79 4.58
N PRO A 175 -13.78 -15.65 3.35
CA PRO A 175 -13.75 -14.38 2.63
C PRO A 175 -15.14 -13.78 2.36
N GLY A 176 -16.13 -14.65 2.15
CA GLY A 176 -17.49 -14.25 1.81
C GLY A 176 -18.37 -15.44 1.46
N PHE A 177 -19.64 -15.17 1.21
CA PHE A 177 -20.63 -16.18 0.88
C PHE A 177 -20.33 -16.83 -0.48
N GLY A 178 -19.94 -18.11 -0.47
CA GLY A 178 -19.64 -18.89 -1.68
C GLY A 178 -18.15 -19.12 -1.98
N ASP A 179 -17.23 -18.57 -1.18
CA ASP A 179 -15.82 -18.96 -1.25
C ASP A 179 -15.59 -20.26 -0.46
N ALA A 180 -14.89 -21.22 -1.07
CA ALA A 180 -14.62 -22.51 -0.46
C ALA A 180 -13.43 -22.47 0.51
N ARG A 181 -12.63 -21.40 0.48
CA ARG A 181 -11.50 -21.22 1.38
C ARG A 181 -12.01 -20.81 2.75
N GLU A 182 -11.59 -21.57 3.75
CA GLU A 182 -11.93 -21.31 5.13
C GLU A 182 -10.75 -21.67 6.04
N PHE A 183 -10.65 -20.96 7.15
CA PHE A 183 -9.88 -21.40 8.30
C PHE A 183 -10.77 -21.35 9.54
N TYR A 184 -10.42 -22.11 10.55
CA TYR A 184 -11.13 -22.06 11.81
C TYR A 184 -10.19 -21.88 13.00
N ILE A 185 -10.75 -21.24 14.01
CA ILE A 185 -10.14 -20.99 15.31
C ILE A 185 -11.00 -21.61 16.40
N THR A 186 -10.35 -22.14 17.42
CA THR A 186 -11.02 -22.60 18.62
C THR A 186 -10.60 -21.74 19.81
N SER A 187 -11.56 -21.32 20.61
CA SER A 187 -11.31 -20.49 21.77
C SER A 187 -12.26 -20.85 22.92
N LYS A 188 -11.84 -20.55 24.14
CA LYS A 188 -12.68 -20.63 25.35
C LYS A 188 -13.04 -19.24 25.88
N SER A 189 -12.91 -18.20 25.06
CA SER A 189 -13.25 -16.84 25.46
C SER A 189 -14.75 -16.69 25.67
N ARG A 190 -15.13 -16.35 26.92
CA ARG A 190 -16.51 -16.01 27.28
C ARG A 190 -16.99 -14.73 26.58
N GLU A 191 -16.08 -13.81 26.29
CA GLU A 191 -16.39 -12.57 25.59
C GLU A 191 -16.82 -12.84 24.14
N LEU A 192 -16.07 -13.68 23.40
CA LEU A 192 -16.44 -14.08 22.04
C LEU A 192 -17.79 -14.81 22.02
N VAL A 193 -17.99 -15.76 22.93
CA VAL A 193 -19.27 -16.48 23.06
C VAL A 193 -20.44 -15.52 23.27
N LYS A 194 -20.27 -14.52 24.14
CA LYS A 194 -21.31 -13.51 24.39
C LYS A 194 -21.54 -12.64 23.15
N MET A 195 -20.48 -12.16 22.51
CA MET A 195 -20.58 -11.33 21.32
C MET A 195 -21.31 -12.02 20.17
N PHE A 196 -20.95 -13.27 19.85
CA PHE A 196 -21.64 -14.03 18.80
C PHE A 196 -23.10 -14.32 19.14
N LYS A 197 -23.45 -14.54 20.42
CA LYS A 197 -24.85 -14.71 20.84
C LYS A 197 -25.65 -13.41 20.82
N ASP A 198 -25.04 -12.30 21.19
CA ASP A 198 -25.72 -11.01 21.31
C ASP A 198 -25.87 -10.29 19.96
N LYS A 199 -24.95 -10.57 19.01
CA LYS A 199 -24.82 -9.82 17.75
C LYS A 199 -24.82 -10.67 16.50
N GLY A 200 -24.57 -11.97 16.62
CA GLY A 200 -24.68 -12.88 15.49
C GLY A 200 -26.13 -13.25 15.21
N GLU A 201 -26.41 -13.59 13.97
CA GLU A 201 -27.69 -14.14 13.55
C GLU A 201 -27.67 -15.66 13.71
N LEU A 202 -28.64 -16.22 14.44
CA LEU A 202 -28.74 -17.67 14.61
C LEU A 202 -29.39 -18.29 13.38
N TYR A 203 -28.63 -19.08 12.63
CA TYR A 203 -29.11 -19.80 11.47
C TYR A 203 -28.62 -21.25 11.52
N GLN A 204 -29.56 -22.21 11.42
CA GLN A 204 -29.25 -23.66 11.42
C GLN A 204 -28.35 -24.13 12.57
N GLY A 205 -28.43 -23.49 13.74
CA GLY A 205 -27.64 -23.87 14.92
C GLY A 205 -26.23 -23.26 14.98
N THR A 206 -25.86 -22.39 14.02
CA THR A 206 -24.64 -21.58 14.07
C THR A 206 -24.96 -20.09 14.21
N TRP A 207 -24.10 -19.37 14.92
CA TRP A 207 -24.18 -17.92 15.06
C TRP A 207 -23.31 -17.26 14.01
N ASN A 208 -23.93 -16.52 13.10
CA ASN A 208 -23.28 -15.96 11.94
C ASN A 208 -23.05 -14.46 12.13
N ALA A 209 -21.85 -13.96 11.80
CA ALA A 209 -21.54 -12.54 11.90
C ALA A 209 -20.45 -12.14 10.92
N ASP A 210 -20.45 -10.86 10.53
CA ASP A 210 -19.30 -10.26 9.87
C ASP A 210 -18.21 -9.99 10.90
N VAL A 211 -16.96 -10.22 10.52
CA VAL A 211 -15.81 -10.13 11.41
C VAL A 211 -14.72 -9.35 10.72
N GLN A 212 -14.23 -8.31 11.39
CA GLN A 212 -13.04 -7.61 10.93
C GLN A 212 -11.84 -8.14 11.70
N GLY A 213 -10.81 -8.52 10.95
CA GLY A 213 -9.57 -9.05 11.48
C GLY A 213 -8.36 -8.28 10.98
N VAL A 214 -7.28 -8.38 11.76
CA VAL A 214 -5.97 -7.83 11.43
C VAL A 214 -4.97 -8.97 11.42
N GLY A 215 -4.43 -9.28 10.26
CA GLY A 215 -3.32 -10.22 10.08
C GLY A 215 -1.99 -9.49 10.17
N THR A 216 -1.13 -9.90 11.11
CA THR A 216 0.27 -9.46 11.12
C THR A 216 1.06 -10.35 10.18
N VAL A 217 1.69 -9.75 9.16
CA VAL A 217 2.45 -10.44 8.12
C VAL A 217 3.91 -10.06 8.21
N VAL A 218 4.78 -11.07 8.19
CA VAL A 218 6.24 -10.91 8.15
C VAL A 218 6.76 -11.66 6.93
N MET A 219 7.44 -10.96 6.02
CA MET A 219 8.03 -11.54 4.80
C MET A 219 7.03 -12.37 3.98
N GLY A 220 5.80 -11.85 3.82
CA GLY A 220 4.72 -12.48 3.05
C GLY A 220 4.08 -13.70 3.72
N LYS A 221 4.38 -13.95 5.00
CA LYS A 221 3.75 -15.01 5.79
C LYS A 221 2.98 -14.44 6.96
N LEU A 222 1.72 -14.87 7.10
CA LEU A 222 0.92 -14.57 8.28
C LEU A 222 1.64 -15.12 9.52
N GLN A 223 1.83 -14.26 10.52
CA GLN A 223 2.38 -14.62 11.82
C GLN A 223 1.27 -14.73 12.86
N THR A 224 0.41 -13.70 12.90
CA THR A 224 -0.69 -13.65 13.84
C THR A 224 -1.94 -13.11 13.17
N PHE A 225 -3.10 -13.48 13.71
CA PHE A 225 -4.39 -12.99 13.29
C PHE A 225 -5.16 -12.56 14.53
N THR A 226 -5.72 -11.36 14.49
CA THR A 226 -6.48 -10.79 15.59
C THR A 226 -7.86 -10.41 15.10
N ILE A 227 -8.91 -10.84 15.79
CA ILE A 227 -10.25 -10.32 15.52
C ILE A 227 -10.43 -9.03 16.30
N THR A 228 -10.78 -7.94 15.62
CA THR A 228 -10.95 -6.61 16.23
C THR A 228 -12.41 -6.22 16.33
N HIS A 229 -13.23 -6.57 15.33
CA HIS A 229 -14.66 -6.27 15.33
C HIS A 229 -15.51 -7.48 15.01
N ILE A 230 -16.71 -7.52 15.58
CA ILE A 230 -17.79 -8.41 15.20
C ILE A 230 -18.98 -7.51 14.85
N ASN A 231 -19.41 -7.55 13.59
CA ASN A 231 -20.23 -6.55 12.93
C ASN A 231 -19.64 -5.14 13.16
N GLU A 232 -20.43 -4.17 13.61
CA GLU A 232 -20.00 -2.78 13.83
C GLU A 232 -19.40 -2.53 15.23
N ILE A 233 -19.15 -3.57 16.04
CA ILE A 233 -18.73 -3.42 17.43
C ILE A 233 -17.30 -3.91 17.65
N GLU A 234 -16.48 -3.04 18.21
CA GLU A 234 -15.10 -3.32 18.62
C GLU A 234 -15.06 -4.24 19.86
N LEU A 235 -14.16 -5.23 19.83
CA LEU A 235 -13.87 -6.10 20.97
C LEU A 235 -13.06 -5.34 22.03
N LYS A 236 -13.48 -5.44 23.29
CA LYS A 236 -12.77 -4.77 24.40
C LYS A 236 -11.39 -5.38 24.65
N SER A 237 -11.28 -6.69 24.45
CA SER A 237 -10.01 -7.43 24.50
C SER A 237 -9.81 -8.19 23.20
N PRO A 238 -9.15 -7.59 22.19
CA PRO A 238 -8.87 -8.28 20.94
C PRO A 238 -8.05 -9.54 21.21
N LEU A 239 -8.51 -10.67 20.67
CA LEU A 239 -7.86 -11.97 20.84
C LEU A 239 -6.96 -12.23 19.65
N GLU A 240 -5.71 -12.55 19.94
CA GLU A 240 -4.68 -12.83 18.96
C GLU A 240 -4.37 -14.32 18.92
N TRP A 241 -4.34 -14.87 17.70
CA TRP A 241 -3.93 -16.24 17.42
C TRP A 241 -2.67 -16.24 16.57
N ASN A 242 -1.74 -17.14 16.88
CA ASN A 242 -0.60 -17.41 16.02
C ASN A 242 -1.05 -18.19 14.78
N ALA A 243 -0.34 -18.02 13.65
CA ALA A 243 -0.68 -18.68 12.39
C ALA A 243 -0.71 -20.22 12.51
N GLY A 244 0.13 -20.81 13.36
CA GLY A 244 0.11 -22.25 13.64
C GLY A 244 -1.14 -22.75 14.40
N GLN A 245 -1.93 -21.83 14.97
CA GLN A 245 -3.21 -22.14 15.63
C GLN A 245 -4.41 -22.01 14.68
N LEU A 246 -4.20 -21.43 13.50
CA LEU A 246 -5.21 -21.32 12.45
C LEU A 246 -5.19 -22.61 11.64
N ILE A 247 -6.33 -23.29 11.51
CA ILE A 247 -6.42 -24.54 10.77
C ILE A 247 -7.27 -24.31 9.52
N GLY A 248 -6.67 -24.49 8.35
CA GLY A 248 -7.32 -24.29 7.05
C GLY A 248 -6.51 -23.41 6.11
N ASP A 249 -7.18 -22.82 5.12
CA ASP A 249 -6.58 -21.90 4.17
C ASP A 249 -6.62 -20.46 4.72
N THR A 250 -5.45 -19.81 4.82
CA THR A 250 -5.30 -18.43 5.30
C THR A 250 -4.79 -17.49 4.21
N THR A 251 -4.68 -17.95 2.97
CA THR A 251 -4.12 -17.18 1.85
C THR A 251 -4.91 -15.92 1.55
N PHE A 252 -6.20 -15.89 1.86
CA PHE A 252 -7.09 -14.74 1.64
C PHE A 252 -7.02 -13.67 2.74
N ILE A 253 -6.35 -13.94 3.86
CA ILE A 253 -6.04 -12.91 4.88
C ILE A 253 -4.90 -12.01 4.38
N LEU A 254 -4.08 -12.55 3.47
CA LEU A 254 -3.05 -11.81 2.77
C LEU A 254 -3.72 -11.07 1.59
N PRO A 255 -3.54 -9.75 1.45
CA PRO A 255 -4.12 -8.98 0.34
C PRO A 255 -3.60 -9.41 -1.03
#